data_AF-A0A366ZCP5-F1
#
_entry.id   AF-A0A366ZCP5-F1
#
_cell.length_a   1.000
_cell.length_b   1.000
_cell.length_c   1.000
_cell.angle_alpha   90.00
_cell.angle_beta   90.00
_cell.angle_gamma   90.00
#
_symmetry.space_group_name_H-M   'P 1'
#
loop_
_entity.id
_entity.type
_entity.pdbx_description
1 polymer ?
#
loop_
_entity_poly.entity_id
_entity_poly.type
_entity_poly.pdbx_seq_one_letter_code
_entity_poly.pdbx_strand_id
1 'polypeptide(L)'
;MEFTRAVLVADPRSARLRAMDPAAPSASDPRPAGPWLPRATVVAIAVLTVVAVLVGQRDWAVPERAQGGFQVAAVPSSLTALVLGLTAICLLVGAAVTARDAALRPRDPVLLVWLAVSLLAAAALVWNALVLAADAEFETGAVIPVLHWAFTFVPALVTGLAARNLGVARAVAAALGTGVVTLPLFGLGWSLLHSRESPAAGTGNSLWTTAVLGLVPLAIAAAISRSSALSAAWKREHPTH
;
A
#
# COMPACT_ATOMS: atom_id res chain seq x y z
N MET A 1 77.33 17.52 -13.71
CA MET A 1 77.00 17.08 -15.07
C MET A 1 76.10 15.88 -14.91
N GLU A 2 74.84 15.79 -15.33
CA GLU A 2 73.99 16.54 -16.24
C GLU A 2 72.56 16.53 -15.68
N PHE A 3 71.86 17.65 -15.78
CA PHE A 3 70.45 17.79 -15.41
C PHE A 3 69.59 17.50 -16.65
N THR A 4 69.03 16.30 -16.72
CA THR A 4 68.15 15.91 -17.82
C THR A 4 66.78 16.57 -17.64
N ARG A 5 66.59 17.71 -18.32
CA ARG A 5 65.28 18.38 -18.47
C ARG A 5 64.37 17.51 -19.35
N ALA A 6 63.40 16.86 -18.76
CA ALA A 6 62.27 16.28 -19.48
C ALA A 6 61.36 17.41 -19.99
N VAL A 7 61.39 17.65 -21.29
CA VAL A 7 60.49 18.59 -21.98
C VAL A 7 59.13 17.92 -22.09
N LEU A 8 58.17 18.41 -21.30
CA LEU A 8 56.78 17.99 -21.34
C LEU A 8 56.13 18.58 -22.60
N VAL A 9 56.11 17.81 -23.69
CA VAL A 9 55.41 18.18 -24.92
C VAL A 9 53.91 18.07 -24.66
N ALA A 10 53.24 19.21 -24.51
CA ALA A 10 51.80 19.28 -24.34
C ALA A 10 51.10 18.78 -25.61
N ASP A 11 50.37 17.67 -25.51
CA ASP A 11 49.63 17.07 -26.62
C ASP A 11 48.45 17.98 -27.02
N PRO A 12 48.43 18.56 -28.24
CA PRO A 12 47.35 19.42 -28.72
C PRO A 12 46.00 18.70 -28.85
N ARG A 13 45.95 17.37 -28.76
CA ARG A 13 44.69 16.60 -28.71
C ARG A 13 43.92 16.80 -27.40
N SER A 14 44.60 17.13 -26.31
CA SER A 14 43.96 17.39 -25.00
C SER A 14 43.16 18.69 -24.97
N ALA A 15 43.48 19.66 -25.84
CA ALA A 15 42.76 20.92 -25.96
C ALA A 15 41.43 20.79 -26.74
N ARG A 16 41.36 19.87 -27.72
CA ARG A 16 40.11 19.65 -28.49
C ARG A 16 39.05 18.85 -27.72
N LEU A 17 39.45 18.03 -26.75
CA LEU A 17 38.50 17.32 -25.88
C LEU A 17 37.79 18.23 -24.86
N ARG A 18 38.36 19.39 -24.51
CA ARG A 18 37.72 20.35 -23.58
C ARG A 18 36.74 21.31 -24.25
N ALA A 19 36.83 21.51 -25.57
CA ALA A 19 35.95 22.43 -26.29
C ALA A 19 34.61 21.78 -26.70
N MET A 20 34.45 20.48 -26.43
CA MET A 20 33.24 19.71 -26.72
C MET A 20 32.59 19.23 -25.41
N ASP A 21 32.43 20.17 -24.48
CA ASP A 21 31.58 20.02 -23.29
C ASP A 21 30.28 20.84 -23.49
N PRO A 22 29.47 20.57 -24.54
CA PRO A 22 28.20 21.27 -24.72
C PRO A 22 27.25 20.80 -23.63
N ALA A 23 27.02 21.70 -22.68
CA ALA A 23 26.08 21.58 -21.58
C ALA A 23 26.46 20.50 -20.56
N ALA A 24 27.36 20.86 -19.64
CA ALA A 24 27.30 20.32 -18.29
C ALA A 24 25.81 20.33 -17.87
N PRO A 25 25.18 19.17 -17.66
CA PRO A 25 23.75 19.08 -17.42
C PRO A 25 23.43 20.01 -16.26
N SER A 26 22.63 21.02 -16.56
CA SER A 26 22.19 22.04 -15.62
C SER A 26 21.83 21.32 -14.33
N ALA A 27 22.56 21.63 -13.25
CA ALA A 27 22.34 21.06 -11.93
C ALA A 27 20.83 21.06 -11.71
N SER A 28 20.24 19.88 -11.79
CA SER A 28 18.79 19.71 -11.92
C SER A 28 18.16 20.42 -10.75
N ASP A 29 17.39 21.47 -11.06
CA ASP A 29 16.74 22.33 -10.08
C ASP A 29 16.17 21.47 -8.96
N PRO A 30 16.55 21.68 -7.69
CA PRO A 30 16.03 20.91 -6.59
C PRO A 30 14.53 21.18 -6.52
N ARG A 31 13.74 20.28 -7.12
CA ARG A 31 12.28 20.37 -7.07
C ARG A 31 11.89 20.56 -5.62
N PRO A 32 11.10 21.61 -5.31
CA PRO A 32 10.77 21.95 -3.94
C PRO A 32 10.22 20.74 -3.21
N ALA A 33 10.79 20.44 -2.05
CA ALA A 33 10.46 19.33 -1.16
C ALA A 33 9.09 19.56 -0.46
N GLY A 34 8.07 19.90 -1.24
CA GLY A 34 6.71 20.02 -0.75
C GLY A 34 6.19 18.66 -0.27
N PRO A 35 5.24 18.65 0.68
CA PRO A 35 4.59 17.42 1.15
C PRO A 35 3.76 16.81 0.01
N TRP A 36 4.41 16.00 -0.82
CA TRP A 36 3.77 15.22 -1.88
C TRP A 36 3.00 14.06 -1.23
N LEU A 37 1.78 14.35 -0.80
CA LEU A 37 0.80 13.32 -0.52
C LEU A 37 0.36 12.70 -1.87
N PRO A 38 0.39 11.37 -2.01
CA PRO A 38 -0.04 10.68 -3.22
C PRO A 38 -1.57 10.79 -3.37
N ARG A 39 -2.05 11.93 -3.87
CA ARG A 39 -3.49 12.27 -3.96
C ARG A 39 -4.27 11.20 -4.73
N ALA A 40 -3.70 10.68 -5.81
CA ALA A 40 -4.32 9.63 -6.59
C ALA A 40 -4.57 8.36 -5.75
N THR A 41 -3.57 7.93 -4.97
CA THR A 41 -3.69 6.80 -4.04
C THR A 41 -4.76 7.06 -2.97
N VAL A 42 -4.78 8.24 -2.34
CA VAL A 42 -5.80 8.59 -1.33
C VAL A 42 -7.21 8.59 -1.91
N VAL A 43 -7.40 9.17 -3.10
CA VAL A 43 -8.70 9.17 -3.80
C VAL A 43 -9.12 7.74 -4.16
N ALA A 44 -8.21 6.92 -4.67
CA ALA A 44 -8.49 5.53 -4.98
C ALA A 44 -8.93 4.73 -3.75
N ILE A 45 -8.24 4.90 -2.62
CA ILE A 45 -8.62 4.30 -1.32
C ILE A 45 -10.04 4.71 -0.96
N ALA A 46 -10.33 6.01 -0.95
CA ALA A 46 -11.62 6.54 -0.51
C ALA A 46 -12.76 6.03 -1.41
N VAL A 47 -12.61 6.14 -2.73
CA VAL A 47 -13.62 5.73 -3.71
C VAL A 47 -13.86 4.22 -3.63
N LEU A 48 -12.81 3.41 -3.68
CA LEU A 48 -12.96 1.95 -3.62
C LEU A 48 -13.57 1.49 -2.30
N THR A 49 -13.19 2.11 -1.17
CA THR A 49 -13.74 1.76 0.14
C THR A 49 -15.21 2.11 0.23
N VAL A 50 -15.62 3.31 -0.21
CA VAL A 50 -17.04 3.70 -0.22
C VAL A 50 -17.84 2.78 -1.13
N VAL A 51 -17.35 2.50 -2.35
CA VAL A 51 -18.03 1.58 -3.28
C VAL A 51 -18.14 0.18 -2.67
N ALA A 52 -17.07 -0.36 -2.08
CA ALA A 52 -17.07 -1.67 -1.44
C ALA A 52 -18.10 -1.75 -0.30
N VAL A 53 -18.15 -0.72 0.55
CA VAL A 53 -19.16 -0.63 1.63
C VAL A 53 -20.56 -0.59 1.04
N LEU A 54 -20.85 0.30 0.09
CA LEU A 54 -22.18 0.41 -0.51
C LEU A 54 -22.63 -0.87 -1.21
N VAL A 55 -21.72 -1.58 -1.88
CA VAL A 55 -22.03 -2.84 -2.54
C VAL A 55 -22.25 -3.96 -1.51
N GLY A 56 -21.50 -3.98 -0.41
CA GLY A 56 -21.69 -4.96 0.68
C GLY A 56 -23.04 -4.85 1.39
N GLN A 57 -23.68 -3.68 1.37
CA GLN A 57 -25.01 -3.45 1.97
C GLN A 57 -26.18 -3.96 1.11
N ARG A 58 -25.91 -4.56 -0.05
CA ARG A 58 -26.97 -5.20 -0.85
C ARG A 58 -27.41 -6.51 -0.18
N ASP A 59 -28.62 -6.95 -0.49
CA ASP A 59 -29.17 -8.23 -0.03
C ASP A 59 -28.48 -9.42 -0.71
N TRP A 60 -27.25 -9.71 -0.29
CA TRP A 60 -26.50 -10.87 -0.74
C TRP A 60 -27.01 -12.14 -0.04
N ALA A 61 -26.97 -13.26 -0.75
CA ALA A 61 -27.12 -14.55 -0.11
C ALA A 61 -25.96 -14.77 0.87
N VAL A 62 -26.28 -15.16 2.09
CA VAL A 62 -25.32 -15.30 3.20
C VAL A 62 -24.75 -16.73 3.19
N PRO A 63 -23.44 -16.92 3.39
CA PRO A 63 -22.86 -18.24 3.50
C PRO A 63 -23.22 -18.91 4.84
N GLU A 64 -23.38 -20.23 4.83
CA GLU A 64 -23.67 -21.02 6.04
C GLU A 64 -22.37 -21.40 6.78
N ARG A 65 -22.41 -21.43 8.12
CA ARG A 65 -21.31 -22.02 8.89
C ARG A 65 -21.38 -23.53 8.87
N ALA A 66 -20.25 -24.19 8.61
CA ALA A 66 -20.13 -25.61 8.85
C ALA A 66 -20.27 -25.91 10.35
N GLN A 67 -21.08 -26.90 10.72
CA GLN A 67 -21.27 -27.31 12.12
C GLN A 67 -19.91 -27.75 12.72
N GLY A 68 -19.36 -26.95 13.63
CA GLY A 68 -18.20 -27.32 14.45
C GLY A 68 -16.83 -26.73 14.10
N GLY A 69 -16.73 -25.66 13.30
CA GLY A 69 -15.42 -25.05 13.05
C GLY A 69 -15.42 -23.64 12.43
N PHE A 70 -14.22 -23.12 12.16
CA PHE A 70 -13.99 -21.85 11.46
C PHE A 70 -14.29 -21.92 9.95
N GLN A 71 -14.89 -23.01 9.47
CA GLN A 71 -15.10 -23.22 8.03
C GLN A 71 -16.40 -22.57 7.57
N VAL A 72 -16.29 -21.78 6.51
CA VAL A 72 -17.44 -21.24 5.78
C VAL A 72 -17.84 -22.25 4.72
N ALA A 73 -19.05 -22.79 4.83
CA ALA A 73 -19.60 -23.73 3.86
C ALA A 73 -20.53 -23.01 2.87
N ALA A 74 -20.75 -23.63 1.71
CA ALA A 74 -21.77 -23.22 0.74
C ALA A 74 -21.75 -21.72 0.37
N VAL A 75 -20.56 -21.14 0.10
CA VAL A 75 -20.45 -19.73 -0.30
C VAL A 75 -21.19 -19.50 -1.62
N PRO A 76 -22.21 -18.62 -1.68
CA PRO A 76 -22.92 -18.36 -2.91
C PRO A 76 -21.98 -17.88 -4.02
N SER A 77 -22.21 -18.35 -5.25
CA SER A 77 -21.36 -18.02 -6.40
C SER A 77 -21.35 -16.52 -6.71
N SER A 78 -22.47 -15.83 -6.47
CA SER A 78 -22.59 -14.37 -6.61
C SER A 78 -21.71 -13.61 -5.62
N LEU A 79 -21.71 -13.99 -4.34
CA LEU A 79 -20.86 -13.40 -3.31
C LEU A 79 -19.38 -13.69 -3.59
N THR A 80 -19.07 -14.92 -3.99
CA THR A 80 -17.70 -15.31 -4.40
C THR A 80 -17.22 -14.45 -5.57
N ALA A 81 -18.04 -14.28 -6.61
CA ALA A 81 -17.70 -13.46 -7.77
C ALA A 81 -17.50 -11.99 -7.39
N LEU A 82 -18.35 -11.43 -6.52
CA LEU A 82 -18.20 -10.08 -6.00
C LEU A 82 -16.85 -9.91 -5.28
N VAL A 83 -16.57 -10.76 -4.29
CA VAL A 83 -15.40 -10.63 -3.42
C VAL A 83 -14.12 -10.79 -4.23
N LEU A 84 -14.06 -11.78 -5.12
CA LEU A 84 -12.91 -11.99 -5.99
C LEU A 84 -12.75 -10.88 -7.04
N GLY A 85 -13.86 -10.42 -7.62
CA GLY A 85 -13.87 -9.33 -8.59
C GLY A 85 -13.38 -8.02 -7.96
N LEU A 86 -13.88 -7.66 -6.79
CA LEU A 86 -13.42 -6.49 -6.04
C LEU A 86 -11.94 -6.63 -5.66
N THR A 87 -11.52 -7.82 -5.21
CA THR A 87 -10.11 -8.10 -4.87
C THR A 87 -9.21 -7.86 -6.09
N ALA A 88 -9.58 -8.39 -7.26
CA ALA A 88 -8.84 -8.20 -8.49
C ALA A 88 -8.76 -6.72 -8.89
N ILE A 89 -9.88 -5.97 -8.82
CA ILE A 89 -9.91 -4.53 -9.10
C ILE A 89 -8.97 -3.78 -8.14
N CYS A 90 -9.05 -4.06 -6.84
CA CYS A 90 -8.23 -3.38 -5.84
C CYS A 90 -6.74 -3.68 -6.03
N LEU A 91 -6.37 -4.93 -6.35
CA LEU A 91 -4.98 -5.31 -6.65
C LEU A 91 -4.46 -4.61 -7.92
N LEU A 92 -5.26 -4.55 -8.99
CA LEU A 92 -4.89 -3.89 -10.24
C LEU A 92 -4.70 -2.38 -10.04
N VAL A 93 -5.68 -1.72 -9.41
CA VAL A 93 -5.60 -0.28 -9.11
C VAL A 93 -4.45 0.00 -8.16
N GLY A 94 -4.33 -0.78 -7.08
CA GLY A 94 -3.25 -0.67 -6.10
C GLY A 94 -1.86 -0.81 -6.73
N ALA A 95 -1.66 -1.81 -7.59
CA ALA A 95 -0.41 -2.01 -8.30
C ALA A 95 -0.11 -0.84 -9.24
N ALA A 96 -1.11 -0.36 -10.00
CA ALA A 96 -0.95 0.75 -10.93
C ALA A 96 -0.59 2.06 -10.23
N VAL A 97 -1.31 2.43 -9.16
CA VAL A 97 -1.04 3.67 -8.42
C VAL A 97 0.27 3.58 -7.63
N THR A 98 0.58 2.42 -7.03
CA THR A 98 1.83 2.22 -6.29
C THR A 98 3.04 2.30 -7.22
N ALA A 99 3.00 1.61 -8.37
CA ALA A 99 4.08 1.65 -9.35
C ALA A 99 4.31 3.08 -9.88
N ARG A 100 3.23 3.83 -10.11
CA ARG A 100 3.27 5.24 -10.55
C ARG A 100 3.83 6.16 -9.47
N ASP A 101 3.25 6.16 -8.28
CA ASP A 101 3.55 7.12 -7.21
C ASP A 101 4.93 6.85 -6.57
N ALA A 102 5.36 5.59 -6.52
CA ALA A 102 6.70 5.22 -6.07
C ALA A 102 7.73 5.14 -7.22
N ALA A 103 7.33 5.36 -8.47
CA ALA A 103 8.16 5.24 -9.67
C ALA A 103 8.94 3.92 -9.76
N LEU A 104 8.27 2.81 -9.40
CA LEU A 104 8.84 1.47 -9.37
C LEU A 104 8.79 0.83 -10.76
N ARG A 105 9.82 0.07 -11.10
CA ARG A 105 9.84 -0.74 -12.33
C ARG A 105 9.10 -2.07 -12.08
N PRO A 106 8.52 -2.72 -13.12
CA PRO A 106 7.82 -4.00 -12.96
C PRO A 106 8.64 -5.13 -12.33
N ARG A 107 9.98 -5.07 -12.42
CA ARG A 107 10.91 -6.03 -11.81
C ARG A 107 11.61 -5.53 -10.55
N ASP A 108 11.17 -4.38 -10.02
CA ASP A 108 11.73 -3.84 -8.78
C ASP A 108 11.38 -4.78 -7.61
N PRO A 109 12.37 -5.22 -6.80
CA PRO A 109 12.11 -6.10 -5.66
C PRO A 109 11.09 -5.50 -4.67
N VAL A 110 11.02 -4.18 -4.53
CA VAL A 110 10.04 -3.52 -3.67
C VAL A 110 8.62 -3.74 -4.18
N LEU A 111 8.41 -3.66 -5.50
CA LEU A 111 7.10 -3.93 -6.09
C LEU A 111 6.72 -5.41 -5.94
N LEU A 112 7.68 -6.32 -6.06
CA LEU A 112 7.44 -7.76 -5.84
C LEU A 112 7.06 -8.05 -4.38
N VAL A 113 7.75 -7.45 -3.42
CA VAL A 113 7.38 -7.52 -1.99
C VAL A 113 5.98 -6.95 -1.77
N TRP A 114 5.69 -5.79 -2.36
CA TRP A 114 4.36 -5.19 -2.29
C TRP A 114 3.27 -6.11 -2.83
N LEU A 115 3.49 -6.75 -3.98
CA LEU A 115 2.54 -7.68 -4.57
C LEU A 115 2.33 -8.91 -3.69
N ALA A 116 3.41 -9.55 -3.23
CA ALA A 116 3.33 -10.73 -2.39
C ALA A 116 2.58 -10.45 -1.08
N VAL A 117 2.91 -9.35 -0.42
CA VAL A 117 2.28 -8.93 0.84
C VAL A 117 0.81 -8.55 0.63
N SER A 118 0.49 -7.83 -0.46
CA SER A 118 -0.88 -7.44 -0.78
C SER A 118 -1.76 -8.64 -1.15
N LEU A 119 -1.21 -9.64 -1.85
CA LEU A 119 -1.91 -10.89 -2.15
C LEU A 119 -2.22 -11.68 -0.87
N LEU A 120 -1.25 -11.78 0.04
CA LEU A 120 -1.46 -12.45 1.33
C LEU A 120 -2.53 -11.73 2.17
N ALA A 121 -2.44 -10.40 2.25
CA ALA A 121 -3.43 -9.58 2.96
C ALA A 121 -4.82 -9.70 2.33
N ALA A 122 -4.90 -9.70 0.99
CA ALA A 122 -6.16 -9.88 0.27
C ALA A 122 -6.77 -11.26 0.57
N ALA A 123 -6.00 -12.35 0.51
CA ALA A 123 -6.49 -13.69 0.84
C ALA A 123 -7.04 -13.75 2.28
N ALA A 124 -6.31 -13.14 3.23
CA ALA A 124 -6.74 -13.09 4.62
C ALA A 124 -8.01 -12.25 4.83
N LEU A 125 -8.15 -11.12 4.11
CA LEU A 125 -9.33 -10.27 4.15
C LEU A 125 -10.54 -10.87 3.43
N VAL A 126 -10.33 -11.61 2.33
CA VAL A 126 -11.38 -12.39 1.66
C VAL A 126 -11.94 -13.43 2.63
N TRP A 127 -11.05 -14.20 3.28
CA TRP A 127 -11.46 -15.14 4.31
C TRP A 127 -12.22 -14.45 5.46
N ASN A 128 -11.68 -13.36 5.98
CA ASN A 128 -12.32 -12.58 7.04
C ASN A 128 -13.71 -12.06 6.63
N ALA A 129 -13.87 -11.56 5.41
CA ALA A 129 -15.14 -11.06 4.90
C ALA A 129 -16.19 -12.18 4.80
N LEU A 130 -15.80 -13.38 4.40
CA LEU A 130 -16.69 -14.54 4.35
C LEU A 130 -17.10 -15.01 5.75
N VAL A 131 -16.17 -15.00 6.71
CA VAL A 131 -16.47 -15.32 8.11
C VAL A 131 -17.45 -14.29 8.70
N LEU A 132 -17.17 -13.00 8.50
CA LEU A 132 -18.04 -11.92 8.96
C LEU A 132 -19.43 -11.96 8.30
N ALA A 133 -19.50 -12.31 7.02
CA ALA A 133 -20.78 -12.51 6.35
C ALA A 133 -21.57 -13.66 7.00
N ALA A 134 -20.93 -14.80 7.27
CA ALA A 134 -21.59 -15.94 7.94
C ALA A 134 -22.02 -15.60 9.39
N ASP A 135 -21.33 -14.66 10.03
CA ASP A 135 -21.62 -14.17 11.38
C ASP A 135 -22.77 -13.14 11.44
N ALA A 136 -23.21 -12.61 10.31
CA ALA A 136 -24.25 -11.56 10.27
C ALA A 136 -25.60 -11.99 10.89
N GLU A 137 -25.82 -13.30 11.09
CA GLU A 137 -27.05 -13.85 11.69
C GLU A 137 -26.93 -14.14 13.19
N PHE A 138 -25.73 -14.03 13.77
CA PHE A 138 -25.48 -14.35 15.17
C PHE A 138 -25.12 -13.07 15.95
N GLU A 139 -25.59 -12.96 17.19
CA GLU A 139 -25.07 -11.94 18.12
C GLU A 139 -23.59 -12.25 18.42
N THR A 140 -22.69 -11.68 17.64
CA THR A 140 -21.26 -11.91 17.78
C THR A 140 -20.74 -11.36 19.11
N GLY A 141 -19.97 -12.18 19.82
CA GLY A 141 -19.18 -11.77 20.99
C GLY A 141 -18.17 -10.68 20.66
N ALA A 142 -17.51 -10.14 21.69
CA ALA A 142 -16.67 -8.94 21.58
C ALA A 142 -15.62 -9.03 20.45
N VAL A 143 -15.72 -8.11 19.48
CA VAL A 143 -14.72 -7.89 18.44
C VAL A 143 -13.38 -7.57 19.09
N ILE A 144 -12.34 -8.37 18.83
CA ILE A 144 -10.97 -8.09 19.29
C ILE A 144 -10.33 -7.07 18.32
N PRO A 145 -10.19 -5.79 18.68
CA PRO A 145 -9.81 -4.74 17.73
C PRO A 145 -8.36 -4.89 17.23
N VAL A 146 -7.48 -5.40 18.10
CA VAL A 146 -6.04 -5.51 17.84
C VAL A 146 -5.72 -6.48 16.70
N LEU A 147 -6.48 -7.59 16.59
CA LEU A 147 -6.28 -8.55 15.50
C LEU A 147 -6.64 -7.94 14.14
N HIS A 148 -7.69 -7.13 14.10
CA HIS A 148 -8.14 -6.49 12.87
C HIS A 148 -7.15 -5.43 12.35
N TRP A 149 -6.45 -4.76 13.26
CA TRP A 149 -5.39 -3.81 12.88
C TRP A 149 -4.27 -4.48 12.07
N ALA A 150 -3.99 -5.76 12.33
CA ALA A 150 -2.92 -6.47 11.63
C ALA A 150 -3.17 -6.54 10.10
N PHE A 151 -4.42 -6.60 9.66
CA PHE A 151 -4.77 -6.68 8.24
C PHE A 151 -4.39 -5.44 7.43
N THR A 152 -4.30 -4.26 8.06
CA THR A 152 -3.89 -3.02 7.37
C THR A 152 -2.50 -2.57 7.79
N PHE A 153 -2.16 -2.69 9.08
CA PHE A 153 -0.88 -2.25 9.64
C PHE A 153 0.30 -3.05 9.09
N VAL A 154 0.24 -4.39 9.18
CA VAL A 154 1.40 -5.25 8.85
C VAL A 154 1.75 -5.12 7.36
N PRO A 155 0.79 -5.19 6.41
CA PRO A 155 1.09 -5.00 4.99
C PRO A 155 1.74 -3.64 4.69
N ALA A 156 1.17 -2.57 5.25
CA ALA A 156 1.67 -1.21 5.04
C ALA A 156 3.06 -1.01 5.62
N LEU A 157 3.32 -1.54 6.82
CA LEU A 157 4.62 -1.42 7.48
C LEU A 157 5.69 -2.19 6.71
N VAL A 158 5.43 -3.45 6.34
CA VAL A 158 6.40 -4.29 5.63
C VAL A 158 6.79 -3.66 4.28
N THR A 159 5.80 -3.19 3.52
CA THR A 159 6.06 -2.58 2.20
C THR A 159 6.75 -1.23 2.29
N GLY A 160 6.37 -0.39 3.26
CA GLY A 160 7.05 0.88 3.51
C GLY A 160 8.49 0.69 3.99
N LEU A 161 8.75 -0.30 4.84
CA LEU A 161 10.11 -0.67 5.26
C LEU A 161 10.94 -1.23 4.11
N ALA A 162 10.36 -2.03 3.21
CA ALA A 162 11.05 -2.52 2.02
C ALA A 162 11.50 -1.36 1.11
N ALA A 163 10.69 -0.32 1.03
CA ALA A 163 10.95 0.88 0.23
C ALA A 163 11.81 1.95 0.94
N ARG A 164 12.18 1.77 2.22
CA ARG A 164 12.81 2.83 3.05
C ARG A 164 14.10 3.40 2.46
N ASN A 165 14.86 2.57 1.75
CA ASN A 165 16.15 2.98 1.15
C ASN A 165 15.97 3.83 -0.11
N LEU A 166 14.78 3.80 -0.73
CA LEU A 166 14.46 4.53 -1.95
C LEU A 166 13.99 5.98 -1.71
N GLY A 167 13.89 6.38 -0.44
CA GLY A 167 13.49 7.73 -0.03
C GLY A 167 12.09 7.80 0.59
N VAL A 168 11.84 8.88 1.34
CA VAL A 168 10.62 9.06 2.14
C VAL A 168 9.35 8.97 1.31
N ALA A 169 9.30 9.68 0.17
CA ALA A 169 8.11 9.70 -0.68
C ALA A 169 7.74 8.30 -1.19
N ARG A 170 8.74 7.51 -1.61
CA ARG A 170 8.53 6.14 -2.11
C ARG A 170 8.15 5.18 -0.99
N ALA A 171 8.75 5.31 0.19
CA ALA A 171 8.39 4.52 1.37
C ALA A 171 6.94 4.73 1.79
N VAL A 172 6.51 5.99 1.86
CA VAL A 172 5.12 6.35 2.18
C VAL A 172 4.16 5.91 1.07
N ALA A 173 4.51 6.12 -0.20
CA ALA A 173 3.68 5.69 -1.32
C ALA A 173 3.49 4.17 -1.35
N ALA A 174 4.54 3.38 -1.09
CA ALA A 174 4.44 1.92 -0.99
C ALA A 174 3.51 1.48 0.15
N ALA A 175 3.66 2.09 1.35
CA ALA A 175 2.82 1.80 2.51
C ALA A 175 1.35 2.17 2.26
N LEU A 176 1.09 3.37 1.73
CA LEU A 176 -0.28 3.80 1.41
C LEU A 176 -0.90 2.98 0.28
N GLY A 177 -0.08 2.54 -0.68
CA GLY A 177 -0.49 1.68 -1.78
C GLY A 177 -1.19 0.40 -1.32
N THR A 178 -0.74 -0.23 -0.22
CA THR A 178 -1.42 -1.41 0.32
C THR A 178 -2.83 -1.11 0.81
N GLY A 179 -3.09 0.13 1.25
CA GLY A 179 -4.41 0.60 1.67
C GLY A 179 -5.46 0.55 0.56
N VAL A 180 -5.04 0.65 -0.71
CA VAL A 180 -5.93 0.52 -1.88
C VAL A 180 -6.52 -0.89 -1.98
N VAL A 181 -5.82 -1.87 -1.41
CA VAL A 181 -6.26 -3.27 -1.36
C VAL A 181 -6.95 -3.57 -0.05
N THR A 182 -6.32 -3.21 1.07
CA THR A 182 -6.77 -3.68 2.38
C THR A 182 -8.00 -2.95 2.88
N LEU A 183 -8.13 -1.62 2.68
CA LEU A 183 -9.28 -0.88 3.19
C LEU A 183 -10.61 -1.22 2.50
N PRO A 184 -10.68 -1.32 1.15
CA PRO A 184 -11.92 -1.71 0.50
C PRO A 184 -12.37 -3.12 0.88
N LEU A 185 -11.46 -4.08 0.96
CA LEU A 185 -11.79 -5.46 1.34
C LEU A 185 -12.18 -5.57 2.82
N PHE A 186 -11.51 -4.82 3.69
CA PHE A 186 -11.86 -4.73 5.10
C PHE A 186 -13.24 -4.08 5.30
N GLY A 187 -13.50 -2.98 4.59
CA GLY A 187 -14.81 -2.32 4.60
C GLY A 187 -15.93 -3.17 4.02
N LEU A 188 -15.64 -3.96 2.97
CA LEU A 188 -16.60 -4.95 2.46
C LEU A 188 -16.96 -5.97 3.55
N GLY A 189 -15.98 -6.50 4.28
CA GLY A 189 -16.23 -7.47 5.36
C GLY A 189 -17.15 -6.92 6.45
N TRP A 190 -16.89 -5.71 6.94
CA TRP A 190 -17.80 -5.04 7.90
C TRP A 190 -19.16 -4.73 7.31
N SER A 191 -19.22 -4.36 6.03
CA SER A 191 -20.48 -4.10 5.36
C SER A 191 -21.34 -5.35 5.24
N LEU A 192 -20.73 -6.50 4.94
CA LEU A 192 -21.43 -7.78 4.91
C LEU A 192 -21.96 -8.17 6.31
N LEU A 193 -21.19 -7.90 7.38
CA LEU A 193 -21.63 -8.13 8.76
C LEU A 193 -22.85 -7.28 9.12
N HIS A 194 -22.83 -5.98 8.82
CA HIS A 194 -23.90 -5.04 9.17
C HIS A 194 -25.02 -4.98 8.12
N SER A 195 -25.06 -5.90 7.14
CA SER A 195 -26.02 -5.87 6.03
C SER A 195 -27.47 -6.10 6.47
N ARG A 196 -27.67 -6.67 7.67
CA ARG A 196 -29.00 -6.87 8.30
C ARG A 196 -29.52 -5.64 9.05
N GLU A 197 -28.68 -4.63 9.27
CA GLU A 197 -29.11 -3.37 9.86
C GLU A 197 -29.89 -2.51 8.85
N SER A 198 -30.49 -1.41 9.31
CA SER A 198 -31.01 -0.41 8.37
C SER A 198 -29.87 0.10 7.46
N PRO A 199 -30.09 0.37 6.16
CA PRO A 199 -29.01 0.72 5.23
C PRO A 199 -28.16 1.91 5.68
N ALA A 200 -28.78 2.91 6.33
CA ALA A 200 -28.07 4.06 6.87
C ALA A 200 -27.17 3.70 8.07
N ALA A 201 -27.67 2.88 9.00
CA ALA A 201 -26.91 2.42 10.15
C ALA A 201 -25.77 1.49 9.72
N GLY A 202 -26.06 0.48 8.89
CA GLY A 202 -25.06 -0.49 8.44
C GLY A 202 -23.94 0.16 7.63
N THR A 203 -24.26 1.11 6.75
CA THR A 203 -23.26 1.92 6.04
C THR A 203 -22.42 2.76 7.02
N GLY A 204 -23.07 3.45 7.96
CA GLY A 204 -22.39 4.30 8.95
C GLY A 204 -21.44 3.50 9.84
N ASN A 205 -21.91 2.38 10.38
CA ASN A 205 -21.14 1.47 11.23
C ASN A 205 -19.96 0.85 10.47
N SER A 206 -20.17 0.46 9.22
CA SER A 206 -19.10 -0.10 8.37
C SER A 206 -18.01 0.93 8.06
N LEU A 207 -18.39 2.16 7.71
CA LEU A 207 -17.44 3.25 7.45
C LEU A 207 -16.68 3.65 8.71
N TRP A 208 -17.38 3.79 9.84
CA TRP A 208 -16.78 4.09 11.13
C TRP A 208 -15.76 3.02 11.54
N THR A 209 -16.16 1.75 11.47
CA THR A 209 -15.29 0.62 11.84
C THR A 209 -14.08 0.52 10.92
N THR A 210 -14.26 0.74 9.62
CA THR A 210 -13.17 0.77 8.64
C THR A 210 -12.22 1.94 8.89
N ALA A 211 -12.74 3.10 9.27
CA ALA A 211 -11.91 4.26 9.60
C ALA A 211 -11.07 3.99 10.85
N VAL A 212 -11.68 3.51 11.93
CA VAL A 212 -10.99 3.31 13.22
C VAL A 212 -10.03 2.11 13.16
N LEU A 213 -10.49 0.97 12.63
CA LEU A 213 -9.72 -0.28 12.67
C LEU A 213 -8.85 -0.50 11.42
N GLY A 214 -9.11 0.22 10.33
CA GLY A 214 -8.36 0.11 9.09
C GLY A 214 -7.47 1.32 8.85
N LEU A 215 -8.06 2.51 8.76
CA LEU A 215 -7.36 3.73 8.33
C LEU A 215 -6.35 4.23 9.36
N VAL A 216 -6.68 4.20 10.65
CA VAL A 216 -5.75 4.58 11.73
C VAL A 216 -4.46 3.73 11.70
N PRO A 217 -4.51 2.38 11.76
CA PRO A 217 -3.31 1.56 11.66
C PRO A 217 -2.52 1.78 10.36
N LEU A 218 -3.20 1.98 9.22
CA LEU A 218 -2.54 2.32 7.96
C LEU A 218 -1.75 3.63 8.06
N ALA A 219 -2.35 4.68 8.66
CA ALA A 219 -1.70 5.97 8.85
C ALA A 219 -0.47 5.86 9.78
N ILE A 220 -0.57 5.06 10.86
CA ILE A 220 0.55 4.79 11.77
C ILE A 220 1.69 4.09 11.02
N ALA A 221 1.39 3.06 10.23
CA ALA A 221 2.40 2.34 9.44
C ALA A 221 3.10 3.25 8.41
N ALA A 222 2.36 4.13 7.75
CA ALA A 222 2.91 5.13 6.83
C ALA A 222 3.83 6.13 7.57
N ALA A 223 3.45 6.57 8.77
CA ALA A 223 4.27 7.45 9.59
C ALA A 223 5.58 6.77 10.04
N ILE A 224 5.52 5.51 10.48
CA ILE A 224 6.72 4.72 10.84
C ILE A 224 7.64 4.54 9.63
N SER A 225 7.07 4.29 8.45
CA SER A 225 7.82 4.13 7.20
C SER A 225 8.54 5.41 6.80
N ARG A 226 7.89 6.58 6.98
CA ARG A 226 8.50 7.90 6.82
C ARG A 226 9.69 8.09 7.75
N SER A 227 9.50 7.87 9.05
CA SER A 227 10.57 8.02 10.05
C SER A 227 11.75 7.09 9.75
N SER A 228 11.48 5.85 9.37
CA SER A 228 12.50 4.87 9.01
C SER A 228 13.32 5.30 7.78
N ALA A 229 12.67 5.87 6.76
CA ALA A 229 13.34 6.38 5.57
C ALA A 229 14.21 7.62 5.88
N LEU A 230 13.76 8.51 6.77
CA LEU A 230 14.57 9.65 7.24
C LEU A 230 15.82 9.18 7.99
N SER A 231 15.67 8.21 8.91
CA SER A 231 16.82 7.63 9.62
C SER A 231 17.80 6.94 8.68
N ALA A 232 17.32 6.27 7.63
CA ALA A 232 18.18 5.66 6.61
C ALA A 232 18.94 6.72 5.78
N ALA A 233 18.31 7.86 5.48
CA ALA A 233 18.98 8.97 4.81
C ALA A 233 20.09 9.57 5.67
N TRP A 234 19.80 9.88 6.93
CA TRP A 234 20.78 10.45 7.86
C TRP A 234 22.03 9.57 8.04
N LYS A 235 21.85 8.24 8.15
CA LYS A 235 22.96 7.27 8.27
C LYS A 235 23.87 7.24 7.03
N ARG A 236 23.37 7.59 5.85
CA ARG A 236 24.19 7.67 4.62
C ARG A 236 25.03 8.93 4.59
N GLU A 237 24.55 10.02 5.20
CA GLU A 237 25.26 11.30 5.29
C GLU A 237 26.32 11.29 6.41
N HIS A 238 26.10 10.51 7.47
CA HIS A 238 26.96 10.45 8.65
C HIS A 238 27.44 9.01 8.92
N PRO A 239 28.35 8.45 8.09
CA PRO A 239 28.89 7.12 8.32
C PRO A 239 29.66 7.10 9.64
N THR A 240 29.23 6.25 10.58
CA THR A 240 29.97 5.99 11.82
C THR A 240 31.20 5.15 11.47
N HIS A 241 32.38 5.74 11.60
CA HIS A 241 33.68 5.08 11.45
C HIS A 241 34.06 4.30 12.71
#